data_AF-A0A7V4HIJ0-F1
#
_entry.id   AF-A0A7V4HIJ0-F1
#
_cell.length_a   1.000
_cell.length_b   1.000
_cell.length_c   1.000
_cell.angle_alpha   90.00
_cell.angle_beta   90.00
_cell.angle_gamma   90.00
#
_symmetry.space_group_name_H-M   'P 1'
#
loop_
_entity.id
_entity.type
_entity.pdbx_description
1 polymer ?
#
loop_
_entity_poly.entity_id
_entity_poly.type
_entity_poly.pdbx_seq_one_letter_code
_entity_poly.pdbx_strand_id
1 'polypeptide(L)'
;MRHLFTAAARFKVTLEVRDELGFADRCEGVVDLRFCQPFLYLLRAAVTDLPAVAYENDAVAPVLRVEASSGSSLPLDVEWEMRTRSGSVVSGTNRLSFRGAAASQLMWRGVAGDADVAFWSVLHGGTPVATGVVRFARWPFSPEPVRVAGDGLVGADGARIVLVPRRYVDEPAPPSAPARRDLKRVVFVDDGLMRPSASGSGVQESPFSVAIEKALGLSGSVSAVRIPGFGARPDAYGHLVKLEQVPALAGGGDVLVLALGREDMEMGISPESFERTAAALTDLAMAGGSRVVWVTMPPFRGYEETAREYAVAVRRVADARAIQVADFHTLCRAASRPGRFFDSRDSGALSPWGRDSLARLTAGALGAR
;
A
#
# COMPACT_ATOMS: atom_id res chain seq x y z
N MET A 1 31.88 -17.76 20.22
CA MET A 1 32.14 -18.92 19.35
C MET A 1 30.84 -19.72 19.23
N ARG A 2 30.41 -20.13 18.03
CA ARG A 2 29.19 -20.91 17.79
C ARG A 2 29.58 -22.34 17.37
N HIS A 3 28.91 -23.35 17.92
CA HIS A 3 29.09 -24.75 17.53
C HIS A 3 27.73 -25.38 17.20
N LEU A 4 27.63 -26.07 16.06
CA LEU A 4 26.40 -26.74 15.61
C LEU A 4 26.59 -28.24 15.76
N PHE A 5 25.73 -28.88 16.56
CA PHE A 5 25.73 -30.34 16.70
C PHE A 5 24.76 -30.96 15.68
N THR A 6 25.26 -31.83 14.80
CA THR A 6 24.49 -32.38 13.67
C THR A 6 24.01 -33.82 13.86
N ALA A 7 24.30 -34.43 15.01
CA ALA A 7 23.93 -35.81 15.30
C ALA A 7 23.30 -35.95 16.70
N ALA A 8 22.37 -36.89 16.84
CA ALA A 8 21.87 -37.32 18.15
C ALA A 8 22.94 -38.16 18.86
N ALA A 9 23.93 -37.49 19.43
CA ALA A 9 25.09 -38.09 20.07
C ALA A 9 25.46 -37.34 21.35
N ARG A 10 26.40 -37.93 22.10
CA ARG A 10 27.02 -37.30 23.25
C ARG A 10 28.27 -36.55 22.79
N PHE A 11 28.30 -35.25 23.02
CA PHE A 11 29.42 -34.38 22.68
C PHE A 11 30.15 -33.96 23.95
N LYS A 12 31.47 -34.11 23.96
CA LYS A 12 32.33 -33.48 24.96
C LYS A 12 32.66 -32.07 24.45
N VAL A 13 32.28 -31.06 25.21
CA VAL A 13 32.52 -29.65 24.88
C VAL A 13 33.59 -29.14 25.82
N THR A 14 34.70 -28.69 25.28
CA THR A 14 35.75 -28.03 26.04
C THR A 14 35.73 -26.55 25.68
N LEU A 15 35.56 -25.70 26.69
CA LEU A 15 35.77 -24.26 26.55
C LEU A 15 37.15 -23.94 27.13
N GLU A 16 38.06 -23.44 26.29
CA GLU A 16 39.36 -22.92 26.71
C GLU A 16 39.32 -21.40 26.60
N VAL A 17 39.66 -20.71 27.69
CA VAL A 17 39.79 -19.25 27.73
C VAL A 17 41.25 -18.93 27.94
N ARG A 18 41.81 -18.08 27.07
CA ARG A 18 43.14 -17.52 27.22
C ARG A 18 43.06 -16.03 27.45
N ASP A 19 43.82 -15.53 28.41
CA ASP A 19 44.02 -14.10 28.59
C ASP A 19 45.17 -13.56 27.70
N GLU A 20 45.33 -12.24 27.70
CA GLU A 20 46.35 -11.54 26.92
C GLU A 20 47.79 -11.81 27.38
N LEU A 21 47.96 -12.37 28.58
CA LEU A 21 49.25 -12.74 29.16
C LEU A 21 49.60 -14.22 28.86
N GLY A 22 48.71 -14.95 28.17
CA GLY A 22 48.92 -16.32 27.74
C GLY A 22 48.51 -17.39 28.76
N PHE A 23 47.90 -17.01 29.89
CA PHE A 23 47.34 -17.98 30.82
C PHE A 23 46.05 -18.57 30.25
N ALA A 24 45.95 -19.89 30.28
CA ALA A 24 44.80 -20.63 29.78
C ALA A 24 44.09 -21.34 30.93
N ASP A 25 42.76 -21.21 30.99
CA ASP A 25 41.91 -22.04 31.82
C ASP A 25 40.94 -22.84 30.94
N ARG A 26 40.55 -24.03 31.39
CA ARG A 26 39.67 -24.92 30.64
C ARG A 26 38.52 -25.44 31.49
N CYS A 27 37.33 -25.38 30.91
CA CYS A 27 36.15 -26.04 31.46
C CYS A 27 35.68 -27.12 30.48
N GLU A 28 35.35 -28.30 30.99
CA GLU A 28 34.82 -29.40 30.20
C GLU A 28 33.39 -29.71 30.62
N GLY A 29 32.50 -29.82 29.63
CA GLY A 29 31.11 -30.21 29.80
C GLY A 29 30.75 -31.35 28.85
N VAL A 30 29.66 -32.04 29.17
CA VAL A 30 29.06 -33.05 28.30
C VAL A 30 27.67 -32.56 27.91
N VAL A 31 27.41 -32.53 26.61
CA VAL A 31 26.07 -32.29 26.05
C VAL A 31 25.60 -33.60 25.43
N ASP A 32 24.53 -34.19 25.95
CA ASP A 32 23.96 -35.45 25.43
C ASP A 32 22.67 -35.17 24.66
N LEU A 33 22.77 -35.13 23.33
CA LEU A 33 21.63 -34.84 22.46
C LEU A 33 20.79 -36.08 22.13
N ARG A 34 21.16 -37.27 22.63
CA ARG A 34 20.39 -38.51 22.40
C ARG A 34 19.02 -38.48 23.08
N PHE A 35 18.88 -37.68 24.13
CA PHE A 35 17.65 -37.52 24.91
C PHE A 35 16.99 -36.16 24.71
N CYS A 36 17.55 -35.31 23.85
CA CYS A 36 16.93 -34.06 23.45
C CYS A 36 15.83 -34.38 22.41
N GLN A 37 14.59 -34.49 22.86
CA GLN A 37 13.46 -34.51 21.93
C GLN A 37 13.36 -33.13 21.26
N PRO A 38 13.38 -33.05 19.92
CA PRO A 38 13.17 -31.79 19.24
C PRO A 38 11.73 -31.34 19.48
N PHE A 39 11.57 -30.20 20.16
CA PHE A 39 10.28 -29.53 20.29
C PHE A 39 10.13 -28.53 19.15
N LEU A 40 9.01 -28.63 18.42
CA LEU A 40 8.67 -27.64 17.41
C LEU A 40 8.06 -26.41 18.10
N TYR A 41 8.76 -25.29 18.01
CA TYR A 41 8.25 -24.00 18.44
C TYR A 41 7.81 -23.20 17.23
N LEU A 42 6.52 -22.89 17.16
CA LEU A 42 5.98 -22.03 16.11
C LEU A 42 6.12 -20.59 16.60
N LEU A 43 6.81 -19.78 15.80
CA LEU A 43 7.01 -18.36 16.06
C LEU A 43 6.51 -17.55 14.87
N ARG A 44 5.74 -16.51 15.16
CA ARG A 44 5.32 -15.49 14.20
C ARG A 44 5.75 -14.13 14.73
N ALA A 45 6.45 -13.35 13.91
CA ALA A 45 6.85 -11.99 14.25
C ALA A 45 6.46 -11.05 13.11
N ALA A 46 5.86 -9.92 13.45
CA ALA A 46 5.47 -8.90 12.48
C ALA A 46 5.48 -7.51 13.13
N VAL A 47 5.79 -6.49 12.34
CA VAL A 47 5.64 -5.10 12.75
C VAL A 47 4.19 -4.67 12.56
N THR A 48 3.60 -4.14 13.62
CA THR A 48 2.23 -3.60 13.68
C THR A 48 2.26 -2.11 14.02
N ASP A 49 1.09 -1.48 14.06
CA ASP A 49 0.92 -0.04 14.36
C ASP A 49 1.72 0.87 13.41
N LEU A 50 1.82 0.42 12.15
CA LEU A 50 2.51 1.13 11.08
C LEU A 50 1.61 1.19 9.85
N PRO A 51 1.16 2.39 9.44
CA PRO A 51 0.27 2.53 8.29
C PRO A 51 1.01 2.17 7.00
N ALA A 52 0.27 1.67 6.00
CA ALA A 52 0.81 1.42 4.67
C ALA A 52 1.23 2.70 3.93
N VAL A 53 0.55 3.82 4.25
CA VAL A 53 0.79 5.13 3.67
C VAL A 53 0.77 6.17 4.80
N ALA A 54 1.79 7.03 4.84
CA ALA A 54 1.92 8.10 5.83
C ALA A 54 2.42 9.38 5.16
N TYR A 55 1.94 10.55 5.54
CA TYR A 55 2.58 11.80 5.13
C TYR A 55 3.84 12.07 5.97
N GLU A 56 4.72 12.94 5.49
CA GLU A 56 6.03 13.20 6.11
C GLU A 56 5.97 13.57 7.60
N ASN A 57 4.95 14.33 7.99
CA ASN A 57 4.77 14.79 9.38
C ASN A 57 3.91 13.84 10.23
N ASP A 58 3.45 12.72 9.68
CA ASP A 58 2.65 11.76 10.44
C ASP A 58 3.55 11.07 11.47
N ALA A 59 3.08 11.03 12.72
CA ALA A 59 3.78 10.34 13.80
C ALA A 59 3.74 8.82 13.56
N VAL A 60 4.87 8.16 13.80
CA VAL A 60 5.01 6.71 13.70
C VAL A 60 5.56 6.13 15.00
N ALA A 61 4.98 5.01 15.43
CA ALA A 61 5.37 4.30 16.65
C ALA A 61 5.24 2.78 16.44
N PRO A 62 6.06 2.19 15.54
CA PRO A 62 5.92 0.79 15.17
C PRO A 62 6.20 -0.15 16.34
N VAL A 63 5.40 -1.20 16.42
CA VAL A 63 5.48 -2.22 17.46
C VAL A 63 5.83 -3.56 16.82
N LEU A 64 6.89 -4.21 17.29
CA LEU A 64 7.15 -5.60 16.92
C LEU A 64 6.28 -6.50 17.79
N ARG A 65 5.32 -7.19 17.17
CA ARG A 65 4.48 -8.21 17.81
C ARG A 65 5.05 -9.59 17.53
N VAL A 66 5.26 -10.36 18.59
CA VAL A 66 5.80 -11.73 18.53
C VAL A 66 4.80 -12.67 19.17
N GLU A 67 4.40 -13.71 18.45
CA GLU A 67 3.52 -14.78 18.91
C GLU A 67 4.32 -16.09 18.89
N ALA A 68 4.30 -16.83 19.99
CA ALA A 68 5.05 -18.07 20.15
C ALA A 68 4.21 -19.16 20.82
N SER A 69 4.23 -20.38 20.25
CA SER A 69 3.49 -21.52 20.80
C SER A 69 3.93 -21.92 22.22
N SER A 70 5.17 -21.61 22.58
CA SER A 70 5.76 -21.85 23.90
C SER A 70 5.57 -20.73 24.92
N GLY A 71 5.00 -19.59 24.51
CA GLY A 71 4.86 -18.40 25.35
C GLY A 71 6.19 -18.00 26.01
N SER A 72 6.16 -17.83 27.34
CA SER A 72 7.29 -17.37 28.18
C SER A 72 8.40 -18.39 28.45
N SER A 73 8.24 -19.65 28.01
CA SER A 73 9.21 -20.71 28.36
C SER A 73 10.53 -20.63 27.59
N LEU A 74 10.57 -19.88 26.49
CA LEU A 74 11.82 -19.59 25.77
C LEU A 74 12.23 -18.13 26.00
N PRO A 75 13.44 -17.85 26.52
CA PRO A 75 13.96 -16.51 26.55
C PRO A 75 14.20 -16.04 25.11
N LEU A 76 13.47 -15.01 24.70
CA LEU A 76 13.62 -14.36 23.42
C LEU A 76 13.99 -12.91 23.65
N ASP A 77 14.98 -12.45 22.89
CA ASP A 77 15.41 -11.06 22.86
C ASP A 77 15.01 -10.45 21.51
N VAL A 78 14.83 -9.14 21.47
CA VAL A 78 14.60 -8.37 20.25
C VAL A 78 15.70 -7.35 20.12
N GLU A 79 16.30 -7.30 18.94
CA GLU A 79 17.18 -6.24 18.51
C GLU A 79 16.54 -5.52 17.33
N TRP A 80 16.64 -4.20 17.32
CA TRP A 80 16.23 -3.39 16.19
C TRP A 80 17.14 -2.19 16.02
N GLU A 81 17.23 -1.75 14.77
CA GLU A 81 17.97 -0.57 14.35
C GLU A 81 17.11 0.19 13.36
N MET A 82 16.88 1.47 13.60
CA MET A 82 16.24 2.41 12.68
C MET A 82 17.26 3.43 12.23
N ARG A 83 17.46 3.52 10.92
CA ARG A 83 18.24 4.56 10.28
C ARG A 83 17.31 5.66 9.82
N THR A 84 17.67 6.87 10.17
CA THR A 84 17.01 8.08 9.66
C THR A 84 17.65 8.48 8.34
N ARG A 85 16.94 9.30 7.56
CA ARG A 85 17.47 9.86 6.31
C ARG A 85 18.67 10.78 6.50
N SER A 86 18.82 11.37 7.68
CA SER A 86 19.99 12.18 8.05
C SER A 86 21.26 11.34 8.26
N GLY A 87 21.14 10.01 8.29
CA GLY A 87 22.21 9.09 8.66
C GLY A 87 22.29 8.79 10.16
N SER A 88 21.49 9.46 11.00
CA SER A 88 21.38 9.12 12.43
C SER A 88 20.80 7.72 12.61
N VAL A 89 21.34 6.98 13.58
CA VAL A 89 20.91 5.63 13.91
C VAL A 89 20.32 5.61 15.31
N VAL A 90 19.13 5.03 15.45
CA VAL A 90 18.50 4.73 16.74
C VAL A 90 18.35 3.23 16.82
N SER A 91 18.78 2.61 17.91
CA SER A 91 18.70 1.17 18.10
C SER A 91 18.26 0.81 19.50
N GLY A 92 17.85 -0.44 19.68
CA GLY A 92 17.47 -0.96 20.98
C GLY A 92 17.51 -2.47 21.04
N THR A 93 17.83 -2.97 22.23
CA THR A 93 17.81 -4.39 22.58
C THR A 93 16.93 -4.58 23.81
N ASN A 94 15.94 -5.45 23.72
CA ASN A 94 15.03 -5.73 24.83
C ASN A 94 14.72 -7.21 24.94
N ARG A 95 14.64 -7.73 26.17
CA ARG A 95 14.10 -9.06 26.41
C ARG A 95 12.58 -9.05 26.30
N LEU A 96 12.03 -9.99 25.53
CA LEU A 96 10.58 -10.11 25.37
C LEU A 96 9.94 -10.61 26.66
N SER A 97 8.93 -9.88 27.10
CA SER A 97 8.05 -10.27 28.20
C SER A 97 6.71 -10.74 27.64
N PHE A 98 6.50 -12.05 27.60
CA PHE A 98 5.28 -12.67 27.09
C PHE A 98 4.11 -12.53 28.09
N ARG A 99 2.95 -12.15 27.57
CA ARG A 99 1.65 -12.24 28.26
C ARG A 99 0.82 -13.29 27.55
N GLY A 100 0.82 -14.51 28.07
CA GLY A 100 0.29 -15.67 27.36
C GLY A 100 1.19 -16.04 26.18
N ALA A 101 0.60 -16.17 24.99
CA ALA A 101 1.33 -16.55 23.78
C ALA A 101 1.95 -15.38 23.00
N ALA A 102 1.75 -14.13 23.44
CA ALA A 102 2.18 -12.95 22.71
C ALA A 102 3.05 -12.00 23.55
N ALA A 103 3.98 -11.33 22.88
CA ALA A 103 4.76 -10.22 23.39
C ALA A 103 4.70 -9.06 22.38
N SER A 104 4.86 -7.83 22.88
CA SER A 104 4.89 -6.64 22.04
C SER A 104 5.99 -5.70 22.52
N GLN A 105 6.77 -5.19 21.59
CA GLN A 105 7.88 -4.28 21.87
C GLN A 105 7.76 -3.05 20.96
N LEU A 106 7.61 -1.88 21.57
CA LEU A 106 7.77 -0.62 20.85
C LEU A 106 9.21 -0.54 20.32
N MET A 107 9.36 -0.31 19.02
CA MET A 107 10.68 -0.18 18.43
C MET A 107 11.17 1.26 18.65
N TRP A 108 10.61 2.24 17.93
CA TRP A 108 10.96 3.65 18.13
C TRP A 108 9.71 4.55 18.08
N ARG A 109 9.90 5.84 18.37
CA ARG A 109 8.92 6.90 18.09
C ARG A 109 9.58 7.95 17.19
N GLY A 110 8.85 8.45 16.20
CA GLY A 110 9.35 9.48 15.29
C GLY A 110 8.27 9.96 14.33
N VAL A 111 8.70 10.58 13.23
CA VAL A 111 7.84 10.97 12.11
C VAL A 111 8.22 10.19 10.86
N ALA A 112 7.23 9.92 9.98
CA ALA A 112 7.45 9.09 8.80
C ALA A 112 8.48 9.68 7.82
N GLY A 113 8.55 11.01 7.72
CA GLY A 113 9.46 11.72 6.82
C GLY A 113 10.94 11.57 7.17
N ASP A 114 11.26 11.35 8.46
CA ASP A 114 12.65 11.21 8.94
C ASP A 114 13.15 9.76 8.86
N ALA A 115 12.23 8.80 8.88
CA ALA A 115 12.56 7.38 8.82
C ALA A 115 13.02 6.98 7.41
N ASP A 116 14.04 6.11 7.34
CA ASP A 116 14.52 5.55 6.08
C ASP A 116 14.29 4.03 6.06
N VAL A 117 15.01 3.32 6.93
CA VAL A 117 14.93 1.85 7.03
C VAL A 117 15.05 1.41 8.47
N ALA A 118 14.26 0.42 8.86
CA ALA A 118 14.41 -0.26 10.13
C ALA A 118 14.62 -1.76 9.93
N PHE A 119 15.63 -2.29 10.60
CA PHE A 119 15.95 -3.71 10.70
C PHE A 119 15.51 -4.23 12.06
N TRP A 120 15.00 -5.45 12.11
CA TRP A 120 14.68 -6.10 13.37
C TRP A 120 15.03 -7.58 13.34
N SER A 121 15.35 -8.11 14.51
CA SER A 121 15.63 -9.53 14.73
C SER A 121 15.04 -9.96 16.06
N VAL A 122 14.34 -11.10 16.06
CA VAL A 122 14.03 -11.86 17.27
C VAL A 122 15.13 -12.89 17.45
N LEU A 123 15.74 -12.94 18.63
CA LEU A 123 16.88 -13.80 18.93
C LEU A 123 16.55 -14.79 20.04
N HIS A 124 17.11 -15.99 19.93
CA HIS A 124 17.19 -16.96 21.01
C HIS A 124 18.65 -17.30 21.28
N GLY A 125 19.15 -16.99 22.49
CA GLY A 125 20.55 -17.21 22.84
C GLY A 125 21.53 -16.50 21.89
N GLY A 126 21.18 -15.30 21.42
CA GLY A 126 21.96 -14.52 20.45
C GLY A 126 21.87 -15.01 19.00
N THR A 127 21.07 -16.03 18.69
CA THR A 127 20.85 -16.49 17.31
C THR A 127 19.54 -15.92 16.77
N PRO A 128 19.54 -15.20 15.62
CA PRO A 128 18.31 -14.75 14.98
C PRO A 128 17.42 -15.93 14.59
N VAL A 129 16.17 -15.91 15.04
CA VAL A 129 15.13 -16.91 14.70
C VAL A 129 14.03 -16.33 13.81
N ALA A 130 13.90 -15.00 13.79
CA ALA A 130 13.09 -14.28 12.81
C ALA A 130 13.73 -12.91 12.58
N THR A 131 13.68 -12.43 11.34
CA THR A 131 14.23 -11.13 10.94
C THR A 131 13.29 -10.44 9.99
N GLY A 132 13.36 -9.11 9.91
CA GLY A 132 12.66 -8.39 8.88
C GLY A 132 13.15 -6.96 8.72
N VAL A 133 12.61 -6.33 7.68
CA VAL A 133 12.96 -4.98 7.27
C VAL A 133 11.68 -4.18 7.06
N VAL A 134 11.69 -2.93 7.49
CA VAL A 134 10.68 -1.92 7.19
C VAL A 134 11.36 -0.81 6.41
N ARG A 135 10.83 -0.43 5.26
CA ARG A 135 11.33 0.69 4.44
C ARG A 135 10.30 1.79 4.31
N PHE A 136 10.74 3.03 4.47
CA PHE A 136 9.96 4.24 4.24
C PHE A 136 10.31 4.79 2.85
N ALA A 137 9.55 4.33 1.85
CA ALA A 137 9.72 4.77 0.47
C ALA A 137 9.08 6.15 0.31
N ARG A 138 9.90 7.21 0.24
CA ARG A 138 9.45 8.58 0.00
C ARG A 138 9.44 8.88 -1.49
N TRP A 139 8.55 9.78 -1.90
CA TRP A 139 8.60 10.35 -3.23
C TRP A 139 9.98 10.97 -3.54
N PRO A 140 10.51 10.83 -4.76
CA PRO A 140 9.99 10.00 -5.86
C PRO A 140 10.18 8.50 -5.58
N PHE A 141 9.12 7.72 -5.80
CA PHE A 141 9.15 6.28 -5.53
C PHE A 141 10.00 5.53 -6.58
N SER A 142 10.63 4.43 -6.17
CA SER A 142 11.08 3.42 -7.12
C SER A 142 9.84 2.70 -7.68
N PRO A 143 9.74 2.41 -8.99
CA PRO A 143 8.60 1.73 -9.59
C PRO A 143 8.51 0.24 -9.24
N GLU A 144 9.19 -0.20 -8.19
CA GLU A 144 9.17 -1.60 -7.75
C GLU A 144 7.76 -2.00 -7.32
N PRO A 145 7.25 -3.15 -7.81
CA PRO A 145 5.94 -3.65 -7.42
C PRO A 145 5.83 -3.87 -5.91
N VAL A 146 4.72 -3.42 -5.34
CA VAL A 146 4.31 -3.74 -3.98
C VAL A 146 3.16 -4.74 -3.99
N ARG A 147 3.11 -5.61 -2.99
CA ARG A 147 2.01 -6.53 -2.74
C ARG A 147 1.32 -6.18 -1.43
N VAL A 148 0.00 -6.34 -1.36
CA VAL A 148 -0.74 -6.24 -0.11
C VAL A 148 -0.66 -7.58 0.64
N ALA A 149 -0.26 -7.51 1.91
CA ALA A 149 -0.26 -8.64 2.83
C ALA A 149 -0.89 -8.20 4.16
N GLY A 150 -2.08 -8.73 4.46
CA GLY A 150 -2.88 -8.26 5.60
C GLY A 150 -3.21 -6.77 5.45
N ASP A 151 -2.78 -5.97 6.41
CA ASP A 151 -3.09 -4.53 6.52
C ASP A 151 -2.03 -3.60 5.94
N GLY A 152 -1.05 -4.11 5.19
CA GLY A 152 -0.07 -3.23 4.54
C GLY A 152 0.70 -3.84 3.40
N LEU A 153 1.78 -3.16 3.04
CA LEU A 153 2.50 -3.38 1.79
C LEU A 153 3.80 -4.12 2.04
N VAL A 154 4.14 -5.03 1.14
CA VAL A 154 5.43 -5.74 1.14
C VAL A 154 6.07 -5.66 -0.24
N GLY A 155 7.38 -5.42 -0.25
CA GLY A 155 8.20 -5.47 -1.47
C GLY A 155 8.48 -6.90 -1.91
N ALA A 156 9.10 -7.05 -3.09
CA ALA A 156 9.45 -8.35 -3.66
C ALA A 156 10.44 -9.15 -2.78
N ASP A 157 11.28 -8.47 -2.00
CA ASP A 157 12.22 -9.07 -1.07
C ASP A 157 11.61 -9.37 0.32
N GLY A 158 10.30 -9.15 0.49
CA GLY A 158 9.57 -9.40 1.73
C GLY A 158 9.66 -8.27 2.76
N ALA A 159 10.35 -7.16 2.48
CA ALA A 159 10.36 -6.02 3.38
C ALA A 159 8.98 -5.35 3.45
N ARG A 160 8.55 -4.94 4.65
CA ARG A 160 7.37 -4.09 4.84
C ARG A 160 7.66 -2.71 4.25
N ILE A 161 6.75 -2.19 3.46
CA ILE A 161 6.87 -0.87 2.83
C ILE A 161 5.85 0.09 3.45
N VAL A 162 6.31 1.27 3.81
CA VAL A 162 5.48 2.44 4.08
C VAL A 162 5.73 3.43 2.96
N LEU A 163 4.68 3.77 2.21
CA LEU A 163 4.75 4.81 1.19
C LEU A 163 4.61 6.18 1.86
N VAL A 164 5.54 7.08 1.56
CA VAL A 164 5.55 8.46 2.05
C VAL A 164 5.35 9.41 0.87
N PRO A 165 4.10 9.59 0.40
CA PRO A 165 3.80 10.46 -0.73
C PRO A 165 3.99 11.93 -0.37
N ARG A 166 4.08 12.78 -1.40
CA ARG A 166 4.08 14.23 -1.19
C ARG A 166 2.74 14.71 -0.65
N ARG A 167 2.80 15.65 0.29
CA ARG A 167 1.62 16.35 0.80
C ARG A 167 1.32 17.64 0.04
N TYR A 168 2.35 18.35 -0.43
CA TYR A 168 2.24 19.64 -1.11
C TYR A 168 3.17 19.72 -2.33
N VAL A 169 2.93 20.72 -3.20
CA VAL A 169 3.77 21.06 -4.36
C VAL A 169 4.95 21.91 -3.88
N ASP A 170 5.97 21.30 -3.27
CA ASP A 170 7.21 22.03 -2.92
C ASP A 170 8.28 21.94 -4.03
N GLU A 171 8.10 21.03 -5.00
CA GLU A 171 8.95 20.88 -6.18
C GLU A 171 8.15 21.20 -7.45
N PRO A 172 8.78 21.78 -8.49
CA PRO A 172 8.09 22.05 -9.75
C PRO A 172 7.42 20.78 -10.26
N ALA A 173 6.16 20.92 -10.68
CA ALA A 173 5.40 19.83 -11.28
C ALA A 173 6.28 19.15 -12.35
N PRO A 174 6.28 17.80 -12.44
CA PRO A 174 6.93 17.14 -13.55
C PRO A 174 6.40 17.74 -14.87
N PRO A 175 7.24 17.78 -15.92
CA PRO A 175 6.94 18.50 -17.15
C PRO A 175 5.54 18.17 -17.65
N SER A 176 4.88 19.21 -18.18
CA SER A 176 3.50 19.18 -18.64
C SER A 176 3.24 17.93 -19.47
N ALA A 177 2.06 17.34 -19.28
CA ALA A 177 1.59 16.18 -20.03
C ALA A 177 2.00 16.23 -21.51
N PRO A 178 2.45 15.10 -22.09
CA PRO A 178 2.78 15.06 -23.50
C PRO A 178 1.51 15.38 -24.32
N ALA A 179 1.67 15.97 -25.50
CA ALA A 179 0.55 16.49 -26.27
C ALA A 179 -0.42 15.34 -26.62
N ARG A 180 -1.67 15.65 -26.98
CA ARG A 180 -2.66 14.64 -27.43
C ARG A 180 -2.12 13.68 -28.50
N ARG A 181 -1.09 14.09 -29.25
CA ARG A 181 -0.38 13.32 -30.29
C ARG A 181 0.55 12.22 -29.74
N ASP A 182 0.86 12.26 -28.45
CA ASP A 182 1.82 11.36 -27.79
C ASP A 182 1.13 10.31 -26.90
N LEU A 183 -0.21 10.31 -26.87
CA LEU A 183 -1.01 9.36 -26.10
C LEU A 183 -0.91 7.96 -26.71
N LYS A 184 -0.15 7.06 -26.09
CA LYS A 184 -0.05 5.65 -26.53
C LYS A 184 -1.31 4.85 -26.18
N ARG A 185 -1.76 4.97 -24.94
CA ARG A 185 -2.92 4.25 -24.40
C ARG A 185 -3.54 5.03 -23.25
N VAL A 186 -4.87 4.97 -23.15
CA VAL A 186 -5.64 5.45 -22.00
C VAL A 186 -6.20 4.24 -21.26
N VAL A 187 -5.86 4.09 -19.99
CA VAL A 187 -6.39 3.06 -19.11
C VAL A 187 -7.34 3.72 -18.13
N PHE A 188 -8.64 3.51 -18.33
CA PHE A 188 -9.66 3.95 -17.39
C PHE A 188 -9.82 2.88 -16.31
N VAL A 189 -9.58 3.24 -15.05
CA VAL A 189 -9.62 2.32 -13.92
C VAL A 189 -10.75 2.72 -12.97
N ASP A 190 -11.64 1.79 -12.70
CA ASP A 190 -12.89 2.04 -11.99
C ASP A 190 -13.20 0.99 -10.91
N ASP A 191 -13.85 1.40 -9.83
CA ASP A 191 -14.42 0.49 -8.82
C ASP A 191 -15.96 0.58 -8.72
N GLY A 192 -16.62 1.39 -9.54
CA GLY A 192 -18.04 1.71 -9.34
C GLY A 192 -18.84 2.34 -10.48
N LEU A 193 -18.27 3.25 -11.26
CA LEU A 193 -18.96 4.04 -12.29
C LEU A 193 -19.24 3.26 -13.58
N MET A 194 -18.43 2.25 -13.88
CA MET A 194 -18.58 1.40 -15.06
C MET A 194 -19.48 0.18 -14.83
N ARG A 195 -20.19 0.11 -13.69
CA ARG A 195 -21.17 -0.96 -13.46
C ARG A 195 -22.19 -1.00 -14.62
N PRO A 196 -22.49 -2.20 -15.19
CA PRO A 196 -23.53 -2.32 -16.20
C PRO A 196 -24.85 -1.82 -15.62
N SER A 197 -25.66 -1.17 -16.46
CA SER A 197 -26.95 -0.65 -16.02
C SER A 197 -27.94 -1.82 -15.99
N ALA A 198 -28.77 -1.88 -14.94
CA ALA A 198 -29.78 -2.93 -14.77
C ALA A 198 -30.86 -2.95 -15.87
N SER A 199 -30.95 -1.89 -16.69
CA SER A 199 -31.89 -1.80 -17.81
C SER A 199 -31.33 -2.33 -19.14
N GLY A 200 -30.06 -2.78 -19.18
CA GLY A 200 -29.40 -3.30 -20.38
C GLY A 200 -29.34 -4.82 -20.43
N SER A 201 -29.98 -5.42 -21.43
CA SER A 201 -29.79 -6.82 -21.82
C SER A 201 -28.31 -7.08 -22.16
N GLY A 202 -27.58 -7.79 -21.30
CA GLY A 202 -26.46 -8.67 -21.67
C GLY A 202 -25.30 -8.15 -22.53
N VAL A 203 -25.06 -6.84 -22.68
CA VAL A 203 -23.92 -6.33 -23.48
C VAL A 203 -22.77 -5.89 -22.58
N GLN A 204 -21.67 -6.63 -22.74
CA GLN A 204 -20.32 -6.47 -22.18
C GLN A 204 -19.78 -5.03 -22.24
N GLU A 205 -18.80 -4.74 -21.37
CA GLU A 205 -17.70 -3.73 -21.32
C GLU A 205 -17.53 -2.65 -22.42
N SER A 206 -18.07 -2.85 -23.62
CA SER A 206 -17.97 -2.05 -24.85
C SER A 206 -18.53 -0.59 -24.81
N PRO A 207 -19.58 -0.20 -24.06
CA PRO A 207 -20.18 1.13 -24.27
C PRO A 207 -19.32 2.32 -23.81
N PHE A 208 -18.53 2.15 -22.74
CA PHE A 208 -17.88 3.28 -22.08
C PHE A 208 -16.49 3.60 -22.65
N SER A 209 -15.67 2.57 -22.90
CA SER A 209 -14.41 2.75 -23.64
C SER A 209 -14.67 3.36 -25.01
N VAL A 210 -15.68 2.88 -25.73
CA VAL A 210 -16.10 3.46 -27.04
C VAL A 210 -16.55 4.92 -26.90
N ALA A 211 -17.27 5.28 -25.84
CA ALA A 211 -17.68 6.67 -25.61
C ALA A 211 -16.47 7.58 -25.36
N ILE A 212 -15.48 7.12 -24.58
CA ILE A 212 -14.22 7.85 -24.36
C ILE A 212 -13.42 7.94 -25.66
N GLU A 213 -13.27 6.84 -26.40
CA GLU A 213 -12.59 6.82 -27.72
C GLU A 213 -13.20 7.83 -28.67
N LYS A 214 -14.53 7.83 -28.79
CA LYS A 214 -15.27 8.79 -29.61
C LYS A 214 -15.04 10.23 -29.15
N ALA A 215 -15.09 10.49 -27.84
CA ALA A 215 -14.83 11.83 -27.29
C ALA A 215 -13.37 12.28 -27.49
N LEU A 216 -12.43 11.34 -27.46
CA LEU A 216 -11.01 11.57 -27.71
C LEU A 216 -10.64 11.54 -29.19
N GLY A 217 -11.56 11.20 -30.10
CA GLY A 217 -11.26 10.97 -31.51
C GLY A 217 -10.16 9.92 -31.74
N LEU A 218 -10.06 8.94 -30.84
CA LEU A 218 -9.12 7.81 -30.91
C LEU A 218 -9.90 6.53 -31.26
N SER A 219 -9.19 5.49 -31.70
CA SER A 219 -9.77 4.17 -31.97
C SER A 219 -8.80 3.09 -31.53
N GLY A 220 -9.26 2.18 -30.66
CA GLY A 220 -8.48 1.04 -30.17
C GLY A 220 -7.38 1.41 -29.16
N SER A 221 -7.45 2.59 -28.52
CA SER A 221 -6.43 3.10 -27.60
C SER A 221 -6.93 3.24 -26.16
N VAL A 222 -8.21 2.98 -25.90
CA VAL A 222 -8.79 3.05 -24.55
C VAL A 222 -9.11 1.66 -24.05
N SER A 223 -8.51 1.28 -22.92
CA SER A 223 -8.92 0.09 -22.16
C SER A 223 -9.60 0.54 -20.88
N ALA A 224 -10.75 -0.04 -20.57
CA ALA A 224 -11.48 0.26 -19.36
C ALA A 224 -11.46 -0.98 -18.46
N VAL A 225 -10.88 -0.83 -17.26
CA VAL A 225 -10.57 -1.93 -16.34
C VAL A 225 -11.29 -1.67 -15.04
N ARG A 226 -12.06 -2.68 -14.60
CA ARG A 226 -12.68 -2.66 -13.28
C ARG A 226 -11.77 -3.38 -12.29
N ILE A 227 -11.44 -2.71 -11.19
CA ILE A 227 -10.69 -3.33 -10.11
C ILE A 227 -11.61 -4.34 -9.38
N PRO A 228 -11.15 -5.57 -9.08
CA PRO A 228 -11.89 -6.50 -8.24
C PRO A 228 -12.24 -5.86 -6.90
N GLY A 229 -13.46 -6.12 -6.43
CA GLY A 229 -13.90 -5.61 -5.13
C GLY A 229 -13.18 -6.26 -3.95
N PHE A 230 -13.36 -5.71 -2.75
CA PHE A 230 -12.72 -6.14 -1.50
C PHE A 230 -12.92 -7.63 -1.22
N GLY A 231 -14.09 -8.19 -1.58
CA GLY A 231 -14.40 -9.61 -1.41
C GLY A 231 -13.56 -10.57 -2.27
N ALA A 232 -12.86 -10.07 -3.31
CA ALA A 232 -12.02 -10.91 -4.17
C ALA A 232 -10.67 -11.26 -3.52
N ARG A 233 -10.25 -10.53 -2.49
CA ARG A 233 -8.98 -10.72 -1.76
C ARG A 233 -9.22 -10.65 -0.24
N PRO A 234 -9.85 -11.68 0.36
CA PRO A 234 -10.20 -11.67 1.79
C PRO A 234 -8.98 -11.68 2.73
N ASP A 235 -7.80 -12.01 2.21
CA ASP A 235 -6.51 -12.03 2.91
C ASP A 235 -5.83 -10.65 2.98
N ALA A 236 -6.37 -9.67 2.25
CA ALA A 236 -5.82 -8.34 2.12
C ALA A 236 -6.80 -7.29 2.62
N TYR A 237 -6.28 -6.19 3.15
CA TYR A 237 -7.09 -5.02 3.42
C TYR A 237 -7.48 -4.37 2.09
N GLY A 238 -8.73 -4.57 1.68
CA GLY A 238 -9.23 -4.20 0.35
C GLY A 238 -8.91 -2.77 -0.08
N HIS A 239 -8.92 -1.85 0.88
CA HIS A 239 -8.52 -0.46 0.69
C HIS A 239 -7.14 -0.29 0.03
N LEU A 240 -6.19 -1.17 0.32
CA LEU A 240 -4.82 -1.09 -0.19
C LEU A 240 -4.61 -1.85 -1.50
N VAL A 241 -5.53 -2.72 -1.90
CA VAL A 241 -5.37 -3.61 -3.07
C VAL A 241 -5.14 -2.83 -4.36
N LYS A 242 -5.71 -1.62 -4.46
CA LYS A 242 -5.47 -0.71 -5.59
C LYS A 242 -4.01 -0.28 -5.76
N LEU A 243 -3.22 -0.24 -4.68
CA LEU A 243 -1.79 0.10 -4.73
C LEU A 243 -0.94 -1.03 -5.34
N GLU A 244 -1.41 -2.28 -5.26
CA GLU A 244 -0.80 -3.44 -5.94
C GLU A 244 -1.26 -3.52 -7.40
N GLN A 245 -2.56 -3.35 -7.65
CA GLN A 245 -3.15 -3.67 -8.94
C GLN A 245 -3.02 -2.56 -9.98
N VAL A 246 -3.26 -1.30 -9.60
CA VAL A 246 -3.34 -0.21 -10.58
C VAL A 246 -1.99 0.09 -11.24
N PRO A 247 -0.85 0.13 -10.51
CA PRO A 247 0.45 0.30 -11.15
C PRO A 247 0.77 -0.83 -12.15
N ALA A 248 0.32 -2.06 -11.89
CA ALA A 248 0.53 -3.19 -12.81
C ALA A 248 -0.28 -3.07 -14.12
N LEU A 249 -1.33 -2.24 -14.15
CA LEU A 249 -2.11 -1.95 -15.36
C LEU A 249 -1.47 -0.86 -16.22
N ALA A 250 -0.51 -0.12 -15.66
CA ALA A 250 0.07 1.09 -16.24
C ALA A 250 1.38 0.79 -16.97
N GLY A 251 1.51 1.22 -18.22
CA GLY A 251 2.76 1.29 -18.94
C GLY A 251 3.39 2.69 -18.88
N GLY A 252 4.72 2.75 -19.05
CA GLY A 252 5.41 4.03 -19.22
C GLY A 252 4.92 4.77 -20.47
N GLY A 253 4.44 6.01 -20.29
CA GLY A 253 3.82 6.82 -21.35
C GLY A 253 2.31 6.62 -21.53
N ASP A 254 1.67 5.79 -20.70
CA ASP A 254 0.22 5.66 -20.67
C ASP A 254 -0.44 6.79 -19.88
N VAL A 255 -1.74 6.99 -20.10
CA VAL A 255 -2.59 7.80 -19.25
C VAL A 255 -3.48 6.91 -18.41
N LEU A 256 -3.41 7.06 -17.09
CA LEU A 256 -4.35 6.47 -16.16
C LEU A 256 -5.46 7.47 -15.83
N VAL A 257 -6.70 7.07 -16.12
CA VAL A 257 -7.88 7.79 -15.64
C VAL A 257 -8.44 7.03 -14.46
N LEU A 258 -8.39 7.62 -13.27
CA LEU A 258 -8.76 6.96 -12.01
C LEU A 258 -10.13 7.44 -11.54
N ALA A 259 -11.08 6.52 -11.49
CA ALA A 259 -12.42 6.71 -10.95
C ALA A 259 -12.62 5.73 -9.77
N LEU A 260 -11.90 5.98 -8.68
CA LEU A 260 -11.85 5.11 -7.50
C LEU A 260 -12.40 5.82 -6.27
N GLY A 261 -12.81 5.05 -5.26
CA GLY A 261 -13.31 5.56 -3.99
C GLY A 261 -14.73 5.12 -3.66
N ARG A 262 -15.47 4.54 -4.61
CA ARG A 262 -16.85 4.12 -4.34
C ARG A 262 -16.89 2.99 -3.34
N GLU A 263 -16.05 1.98 -3.52
CA GLU A 263 -16.06 0.83 -2.62
C GLU A 263 -15.51 1.18 -1.24
N ASP A 264 -14.49 2.04 -1.17
CA ASP A 264 -14.00 2.59 0.10
C ASP A 264 -15.12 3.31 0.86
N MET A 265 -15.92 4.11 0.16
CA MET A 265 -17.06 4.81 0.72
C MET A 265 -18.16 3.84 1.17
N GLU A 266 -18.53 2.85 0.34
CA GLU A 266 -19.52 1.82 0.68
C GLU A 266 -19.07 0.97 1.90
N MET A 267 -17.77 0.80 2.10
CA MET A 267 -17.18 0.05 3.22
C MET A 267 -16.83 0.92 4.44
N GLY A 268 -17.17 2.22 4.42
CA GLY A 268 -16.96 3.12 5.56
C GLY A 268 -15.50 3.50 5.82
N ILE A 269 -14.63 3.40 4.81
CA ILE A 269 -13.27 3.96 4.89
C ILE A 269 -13.38 5.47 5.01
N SER A 270 -12.56 6.08 5.86
CA SER A 270 -12.57 7.53 6.03
C SER A 270 -12.04 8.23 4.77
N PRO A 271 -12.56 9.43 4.44
CA PRO A 271 -12.03 10.24 3.33
C PRO A 271 -10.53 10.53 3.48
N GLU A 272 -10.03 10.63 4.72
CA GLU A 272 -8.62 10.88 5.01
C GLU A 272 -7.72 9.67 4.68
N SER A 273 -8.16 8.46 4.98
CA SER A 273 -7.46 7.23 4.58
C SER A 273 -7.49 7.07 3.06
N PHE A 274 -8.63 7.37 2.43
CA PHE A 274 -8.74 7.43 0.98
C PHE A 274 -7.79 8.45 0.35
N GLU A 275 -7.70 9.66 0.90
CA GLU A 275 -6.80 10.71 0.42
C GLU A 275 -5.34 10.24 0.39
N ARG A 276 -4.88 9.62 1.49
CA ARG A 276 -3.52 9.05 1.57
C ARG A 276 -3.27 8.00 0.50
N THR A 277 -4.18 7.04 0.35
CA THR A 277 -4.04 5.97 -0.65
C THR A 277 -4.12 6.51 -2.08
N ALA A 278 -4.98 7.49 -2.35
CA ALA A 278 -5.05 8.16 -3.65
C ALA A 278 -3.77 8.96 -3.96
N ALA A 279 -3.20 9.63 -2.96
CA ALA A 279 -1.91 10.31 -3.04
C ALA A 279 -0.77 9.34 -3.40
N ALA A 280 -0.63 8.24 -2.65
CA ALA A 280 0.37 7.21 -2.90
C ALA A 280 0.19 6.53 -4.26
N LEU A 281 -1.06 6.23 -4.65
CA LEU A 281 -1.35 5.63 -5.94
C LEU A 281 -0.95 6.56 -7.10
N THR A 282 -1.27 7.84 -6.98
CA THR A 282 -0.93 8.84 -8.00
C THR A 282 0.59 8.96 -8.14
N ASP A 283 1.30 9.04 -7.02
CA ASP A 283 2.76 9.13 -6.99
C ASP A 283 3.40 7.84 -7.57
N LEU A 284 2.90 6.64 -7.25
CA LEU A 284 3.38 5.39 -7.86
C LEU A 284 3.20 5.37 -9.39
N ALA A 285 2.03 5.77 -9.88
CA ALA A 285 1.77 5.82 -11.32
C ALA A 285 2.67 6.83 -12.04
N MET A 286 2.88 8.01 -11.44
CA MET A 286 3.76 9.03 -12.00
C MET A 286 5.23 8.61 -11.98
N ALA A 287 5.69 7.91 -10.93
CA ALA A 287 7.03 7.33 -10.87
C ALA A 287 7.25 6.25 -11.95
N GLY A 288 6.20 5.50 -12.30
CA GLY A 288 6.18 4.57 -13.44
C GLY A 288 6.14 5.25 -14.83
N GLY A 289 6.09 6.58 -14.88
CA GLY A 289 6.07 7.36 -16.12
C GLY A 289 4.68 7.50 -16.75
N SER A 290 3.61 7.21 -16.01
CA SER A 290 2.25 7.44 -16.48
C SER A 290 1.76 8.85 -16.13
N ARG A 291 0.89 9.40 -16.99
CA ARG A 291 0.09 10.58 -16.65
C ARG A 291 -1.15 10.13 -15.88
N VAL A 292 -1.55 10.88 -14.86
CA VAL A 292 -2.75 10.57 -14.08
C VAL A 292 -3.80 11.67 -14.27
N VAL A 293 -5.06 11.26 -14.44
CA VAL A 293 -6.25 12.12 -14.34
C VAL A 293 -7.21 11.47 -13.37
N TRP A 294 -7.68 12.23 -12.39
CA TRP A 294 -8.72 11.73 -11.49
C TRP A 294 -10.11 12.16 -11.94
N VAL A 295 -11.08 11.28 -11.75
CA VAL A 295 -12.51 11.58 -11.87
C VAL A 295 -13.06 11.75 -10.45
N THR A 296 -13.74 12.87 -10.16
CA THR A 296 -14.35 13.05 -8.84
C THR A 296 -15.60 12.17 -8.68
N MET A 297 -15.79 11.63 -7.49
CA MET A 297 -16.92 10.77 -7.17
C MET A 297 -18.25 11.54 -7.28
N PRO A 298 -19.23 11.07 -8.08
CA PRO A 298 -20.50 11.74 -8.21
C PRO A 298 -21.36 11.55 -6.95
N PRO A 299 -22.38 12.40 -6.72
CA PRO A 299 -23.25 12.32 -5.55
C PRO A 299 -24.22 11.14 -5.67
N PHE A 300 -23.74 9.93 -5.37
CA PHE A 300 -24.56 8.73 -5.34
C PHE A 300 -25.70 8.88 -4.33
N ARG A 301 -26.88 8.36 -4.69
CA ARG A 301 -28.06 8.42 -3.83
C ARG A 301 -27.79 7.71 -2.50
N GLY A 302 -28.01 8.39 -1.38
CA GLY A 302 -27.76 7.87 -0.03
C GLY A 302 -26.32 8.05 0.47
N TYR A 303 -25.42 8.60 -0.35
CA TYR A 303 -24.02 8.87 -0.01
C TYR A 303 -23.60 10.28 -0.43
N GLU A 304 -24.52 11.21 -0.62
CA GLU A 304 -24.27 12.50 -1.27
C GLU A 304 -23.20 13.34 -0.55
N GLU A 305 -23.25 13.39 0.78
CA GLU A 305 -22.25 14.12 1.58
C GLU A 305 -20.90 13.40 1.64
N THR A 306 -20.89 12.08 1.84
CA THR A 306 -19.64 11.31 1.85
C THR A 306 -18.96 11.37 0.48
N ALA A 307 -19.72 11.31 -0.61
CA ALA A 307 -19.23 11.48 -1.96
C ALA A 307 -18.60 12.87 -2.19
N ARG A 308 -19.16 13.92 -1.58
CA ARG A 308 -18.57 15.27 -1.59
C ARG A 308 -17.20 15.28 -0.89
N GLU A 309 -17.07 14.63 0.26
CA GLU A 309 -15.79 14.57 1.00
C GLU A 309 -14.70 13.86 0.19
N TYR A 310 -15.04 12.75 -0.45
CA TYR A 310 -14.13 12.03 -1.34
C TYR A 310 -13.78 12.84 -2.60
N ALA A 311 -14.73 13.55 -3.19
CA ALA A 311 -14.46 14.46 -4.31
C ALA A 311 -13.49 15.58 -3.91
N VAL A 312 -13.62 16.12 -2.69
CA VAL A 312 -12.67 17.10 -2.14
C VAL A 312 -11.29 16.48 -1.92
N ALA A 313 -11.21 15.25 -1.38
CA ALA A 313 -9.95 14.53 -1.21
C ALA A 313 -9.22 14.33 -2.56
N VAL A 314 -9.94 13.89 -3.60
CA VAL A 314 -9.40 13.79 -4.97
C VAL A 314 -8.84 15.13 -5.46
N ARG A 315 -9.56 16.23 -5.25
CA ARG A 315 -9.11 17.57 -5.66
C ARG A 315 -7.85 17.99 -4.92
N ARG A 316 -7.77 17.76 -3.61
CA ARG A 316 -6.55 18.05 -2.83
C ARG A 316 -5.35 17.24 -3.31
N VAL A 317 -5.55 15.94 -3.59
CA VAL A 317 -4.51 15.07 -4.16
C VAL A 317 -4.02 15.61 -5.50
N ALA A 318 -4.95 16.03 -6.35
CA ALA A 318 -4.66 16.55 -7.67
C ALA A 318 -3.95 17.91 -7.64
N ASP A 319 -4.43 18.83 -6.80
CA ASP A 319 -3.83 20.15 -6.58
C ASP A 319 -2.39 20.00 -6.05
N ALA A 320 -2.19 19.10 -5.07
CA ALA A 320 -0.88 18.80 -4.50
C ALA A 320 0.12 18.15 -5.49
N ARG A 321 -0.34 17.73 -6.67
CA ARG A 321 0.47 17.09 -7.72
C ARG A 321 0.42 17.82 -9.05
N ALA A 322 -0.30 18.94 -9.11
CA ALA A 322 -0.58 19.71 -10.33
C ALA A 322 -1.11 18.84 -11.49
N ILE A 323 -1.99 17.88 -11.20
CA ILE A 323 -2.63 17.02 -12.21
C ILE A 323 -4.07 17.44 -12.50
N GLN A 324 -4.58 17.02 -13.65
CA GLN A 324 -5.93 17.36 -14.09
C GLN A 324 -7.00 16.52 -13.38
N VAL A 325 -8.18 17.12 -13.21
CA VAL A 325 -9.37 16.48 -12.64
C VAL A 325 -10.54 16.60 -13.58
N ALA A 326 -11.19 15.48 -13.89
CA ALA A 326 -12.51 15.44 -14.48
C ALA A 326 -13.55 15.57 -13.34
N ASP A 327 -13.97 16.81 -13.05
CA ASP A 327 -14.86 17.10 -11.90
C ASP A 327 -16.34 16.72 -12.15
N PHE A 328 -16.60 15.41 -12.14
CA PHE A 328 -17.91 14.85 -12.41
C PHE A 328 -18.91 15.11 -11.28
N HIS A 329 -18.43 15.20 -10.03
CA HIS A 329 -19.22 15.62 -8.87
C HIS A 329 -19.91 16.96 -9.12
N THR A 330 -19.13 18.00 -9.46
CA THR A 330 -19.65 19.34 -9.70
C THR A 330 -20.60 19.37 -10.90
N LEU A 331 -20.28 18.64 -11.97
CA LEU A 331 -21.16 18.51 -13.13
C LEU A 331 -22.54 17.94 -12.75
N CYS A 332 -22.57 16.88 -11.94
CA CYS A 332 -23.80 16.26 -11.46
C CYS A 332 -24.64 17.21 -10.58
N ARG A 333 -23.98 17.96 -9.68
CA ARG A 333 -24.64 18.90 -8.76
C ARG A 333 -25.17 20.15 -9.47
N ALA A 334 -24.49 20.62 -10.51
CA ALA A 334 -24.88 21.83 -11.24
C ALA A 334 -26.02 21.61 -12.25
N ALA A 335 -26.35 20.35 -12.58
CA ALA A 335 -27.36 20.07 -13.59
C ALA A 335 -28.79 20.34 -13.08
N SER A 336 -29.64 20.84 -13.97
CA SER A 336 -31.06 21.06 -13.69
C SER A 336 -31.85 19.75 -13.44
N ARG A 337 -31.32 18.61 -13.86
CA ARG A 337 -31.90 17.27 -13.63
C ARG A 337 -30.82 16.27 -13.18
N PRO A 338 -30.38 16.30 -11.91
CA PRO A 338 -29.28 15.45 -11.41
C PRO A 338 -29.57 13.95 -11.55
N GLY A 339 -30.83 13.53 -11.41
CA GLY A 339 -31.25 12.14 -11.58
C GLY A 339 -31.00 11.56 -12.98
N ARG A 340 -30.74 12.39 -14.00
CA ARG A 340 -30.47 11.92 -15.37
C ARG A 340 -29.10 11.29 -15.53
N PHE A 341 -28.15 11.54 -14.63
CA PHE A 341 -26.82 10.92 -14.68
C PHE A 341 -26.83 9.46 -14.26
N PHE A 342 -27.83 9.04 -13.48
CA PHE A 342 -27.90 7.70 -12.89
C PHE A 342 -29.06 6.89 -13.49
N ASP A 343 -28.94 5.57 -13.44
CA ASP A 343 -30.03 4.67 -13.82
C ASP A 343 -31.16 4.77 -12.77
N SER A 344 -32.41 4.83 -13.23
CA SER A 344 -33.57 4.96 -12.35
C SER A 344 -33.88 3.69 -11.55
N ARG A 345 -33.41 2.52 -12.03
CA ARG A 345 -33.57 1.21 -11.39
C ARG A 345 -32.37 0.81 -10.53
N ASP A 346 -31.22 1.43 -10.77
CA ASP A 346 -30.01 1.27 -9.98
C ASP A 346 -29.33 2.63 -9.83
N SER A 347 -29.61 3.30 -8.71
CA SER A 347 -29.03 4.63 -8.42
C SER A 347 -27.50 4.62 -8.25
N GLY A 348 -26.88 3.44 -8.25
CA GLY A 348 -25.45 3.26 -8.30
C GLY A 348 -24.88 3.19 -9.72
N ALA A 349 -25.67 2.86 -10.74
CA ALA A 349 -25.18 2.76 -12.11
C ALA A 349 -25.35 4.08 -12.86
N LEU A 350 -24.42 4.41 -13.76
CA LEU A 350 -24.59 5.54 -14.66
C LEU A 350 -25.60 5.22 -15.77
N SER A 351 -26.46 6.19 -16.07
CA SER A 351 -27.32 6.14 -17.26
C SER A 351 -26.50 6.29 -18.54
N PRO A 352 -27.05 5.98 -19.74
CA PRO A 352 -26.37 6.27 -21.00
C PRO A 352 -25.92 7.74 -21.14
N TRP A 353 -26.74 8.68 -20.65
CA TRP A 353 -26.41 10.10 -20.69
C TRP A 353 -25.32 10.47 -19.66
N GLY A 354 -25.33 9.82 -18.49
CA GLY A 354 -24.27 9.98 -17.49
C GLY A 354 -22.92 9.49 -18.00
N ARG A 355 -22.89 8.32 -18.65
CA ARG A 355 -21.68 7.75 -19.28
C ARG A 355 -21.10 8.66 -20.36
N ASP A 356 -21.93 9.15 -21.26
CA ASP A 356 -21.54 10.05 -22.34
C ASP A 356 -21.04 11.41 -21.81
N SER A 357 -21.66 11.93 -20.75
CA SER A 357 -21.21 13.16 -20.08
C SER A 357 -19.87 12.99 -19.36
N LEU A 358 -19.68 11.87 -18.66
CA LEU A 358 -18.40 11.52 -18.04
C LEU A 358 -17.29 11.34 -19.09
N ALA A 359 -17.59 10.68 -20.21
CA ALA A 359 -16.64 10.48 -21.30
C ALA A 359 -16.16 11.82 -21.89
N ARG A 360 -17.08 12.75 -22.17
CA ARG A 360 -16.73 14.11 -22.62
C ARG A 360 -15.92 14.89 -21.59
N LEU A 361 -16.30 14.82 -20.32
CA LEU A 361 -15.58 15.51 -19.25
C LEU A 361 -14.15 14.98 -19.11
N THR A 362 -13.98 13.66 -19.17
CA THR A 362 -12.68 12.98 -19.16
C THR A 362 -11.84 13.40 -20.36
N ALA A 363 -12.42 13.41 -21.56
CA ALA A 363 -11.74 13.85 -22.77
C ALA A 363 -11.26 15.31 -22.66
N GLY A 364 -12.09 16.19 -22.08
CA GLY A 364 -11.72 17.58 -21.78
C GLY A 364 -10.53 17.69 -20.84
N ALA A 365 -10.53 16.93 -19.73
CA ALA A 365 -9.40 16.87 -18.79
C ALA A 365 -8.10 16.32 -19.42
N LEU A 366 -8.24 15.52 -20.48
CA LEU A 366 -7.13 15.01 -21.27
C LEU A 366 -6.63 16.00 -22.33
N GLY A 367 -7.33 17.12 -22.54
CA GLY A 367 -6.98 18.17 -23.50
C GLY A 367 -7.61 18.00 -24.88
N ALA A 368 -8.64 17.16 -25.02
CA ALA A 368 -9.49 17.15 -26.21
C ALA A 368 -10.43 18.36 -26.19
N ARG A 369 -10.43 19.14 -27.28
CA ARG A 369 -11.40 20.21 -27.53
C ARG A 369 -12.53 19.71 -28.41
#